data_AF-A0A2E0SMU8-F1
#
_entry.id   AF-A0A2E0SMU8-F1
#
_cell.length_a   1.000
_cell.length_b   1.000
_cell.length_c   1.000
_cell.angle_alpha   90.00
_cell.angle_beta   90.00
_cell.angle_gamma   90.00
#
_symmetry.space_group_name_H-M   'P 1'
#
loop_
_entity.id
_entity.type
_entity.pdbx_description
1 polymer ?
#
loop_
_entity_poly.entity_id
_entity_poly.type
_entity_poly.pdbx_seq_one_letter_code
_entity_poly.pdbx_strand_id
1 'polypeptide(L)'
;MEQMFLIMLPGNGYKAEKLRVAKLSLSEARSIVEKLTGEFCEGIYANLFDDNEDYVNILGGHEGKYVCTYNTLMEGSLFVYRPGCSTMSPKDERVSINESDYYPPEVIVDAETAAQLLYEFIRQGNIPDGFNWHE
;
A
#
# COMPACT_ATOMS: atom_id res chain seq x y z
N MET A 1 -15.79 -10.68 18.00
CA MET A 1 -15.19 -11.56 16.98
C MET A 1 -13.86 -10.96 16.59
N GLU A 2 -12.84 -11.76 16.26
CA GLU A 2 -11.56 -11.25 15.77
C GLU A 2 -11.72 -10.78 14.31
N GLN A 3 -11.15 -9.62 13.96
CA GLN A 3 -11.19 -9.10 12.59
C GLN A 3 -10.29 -9.93 11.68
N MET A 4 -10.72 -10.14 10.43
CA MET A 4 -9.99 -10.93 9.44
C MET A 4 -9.75 -10.09 8.19
N PHE A 5 -8.55 -10.18 7.63
CA PHE A 5 -8.15 -9.48 6.42
C PHE A 5 -7.81 -10.45 5.32
N LEU A 6 -8.09 -10.05 4.08
CA LEU A 6 -7.58 -10.68 2.88
C LEU A 6 -6.45 -9.84 2.32
N ILE A 7 -5.24 -10.41 2.24
CA ILE A 7 -4.12 -9.81 1.52
C ILE A 7 -3.98 -10.54 0.18
N MET A 8 -4.17 -9.81 -0.91
CA MET A 8 -3.87 -10.22 -2.27
C MET A 8 -2.42 -9.84 -2.57
N LEU A 9 -1.58 -10.84 -2.81
CA LEU A 9 -0.18 -10.66 -3.21
C LEU A 9 -0.04 -10.81 -4.73
N PRO A 10 0.89 -10.09 -5.38
CA PRO A 10 1.17 -10.29 -6.79
C PRO A 10 1.61 -11.72 -7.07
N GLY A 11 1.11 -12.28 -8.17
CA GLY A 11 1.39 -13.64 -8.57
C GLY A 11 2.52 -13.77 -9.59
N ASN A 12 3.33 -14.83 -9.49
CA ASN A 12 4.15 -15.25 -10.63
C ASN A 12 3.23 -15.74 -11.76
N GLY A 13 3.09 -14.95 -12.83
CA GLY A 13 2.39 -15.35 -14.06
C GLY A 13 0.86 -15.48 -13.92
N TYR A 14 0.19 -14.44 -13.38
CA TYR A 14 -1.28 -14.26 -13.29
C TYR A 14 -2.02 -15.01 -12.18
N LYS A 15 -1.34 -15.59 -11.18
CA LYS A 15 -2.00 -16.20 -10.01
C LYS A 15 -1.75 -15.40 -8.74
N ALA A 16 -2.61 -14.42 -8.46
CA ALA A 16 -2.57 -13.70 -7.21
C ALA A 16 -2.72 -14.66 -6.00
N GLU A 17 -1.79 -14.59 -5.05
CA GLU A 17 -1.84 -15.39 -3.82
C GLU A 17 -2.76 -14.70 -2.81
N LYS A 18 -3.59 -15.49 -2.11
CA LYS A 18 -4.54 -14.99 -1.11
C LYS A 18 -4.11 -15.41 0.28
N LEU A 19 -3.71 -14.45 1.11
CA LEU A 19 -3.38 -14.68 2.51
C LEU A 19 -4.51 -14.17 3.40
N ARG A 20 -5.03 -15.02 4.29
CA ARG A 20 -5.99 -14.61 5.33
C ARG A 20 -5.23 -14.37 6.62
N VAL A 21 -5.30 -13.16 7.16
CA VAL A 21 -4.61 -12.79 8.40
C VAL A 21 -5.58 -12.18 9.40
N ALA A 22 -5.46 -12.56 10.68
CA ALA A 22 -6.14 -11.86 11.78
C ALA A 22 -5.23 -10.79 12.40
N LYS A 23 -3.92 -11.02 12.34
CA LYS A 23 -2.85 -10.16 12.82
C LYS A 23 -1.65 -10.34 11.91
N LEU A 24 -0.82 -9.31 11.85
CA LEU A 24 0.42 -9.30 11.09
C LEU A 24 1.49 -8.65 11.98
N SER A 25 2.67 -9.26 12.10
CA SER A 25 3.84 -8.61 12.70
C SER A 25 4.53 -7.69 11.69
N LEU A 26 5.32 -6.72 12.17
CA LEU A 26 6.07 -5.83 11.29
C LEU A 26 7.05 -6.60 10.38
N SER A 27 7.67 -7.67 10.87
CA SER A 27 8.55 -8.53 10.05
C SER A 27 7.79 -9.25 8.94
N GLU A 28 6.55 -9.69 9.18
CA GLU A 28 5.72 -10.30 8.14
C GLU A 28 5.27 -9.26 7.12
N ALA A 29 4.91 -8.05 7.57
CA ALA A 29 4.58 -6.94 6.68
C ALA A 29 5.75 -6.57 5.77
N ARG A 30 6.98 -6.50 6.31
CA ARG A 30 8.21 -6.29 5.52
C ARG A 30 8.40 -7.39 4.48
N SER A 31 8.31 -8.66 4.89
CA SER A 31 8.45 -9.79 3.98
C SER A 31 7.39 -9.77 2.86
N ILE A 32 6.18 -9.30 3.15
CA ILE A 32 5.12 -9.12 2.14
C ILE A 32 5.47 -8.00 1.16
N VAL A 33 5.89 -6.83 1.66
CA VAL A 33 6.27 -5.68 0.80
C VAL A 33 7.49 -6.00 -0.05
N GLU A 34 8.50 -6.69 0.50
CA GLU A 34 9.69 -7.12 -0.25
C GLU A 34 9.38 -8.09 -1.41
N LYS A 35 8.23 -8.78 -1.38
CA LYS A 35 7.78 -9.61 -2.51
C LYS A 35 7.27 -8.79 -3.69
N LEU A 36 6.94 -7.51 -3.51
CA LEU A 36 6.69 -6.58 -4.62
C LEU A 36 8.03 -6.36 -5.34
N THR A 37 8.36 -7.24 -6.26
CA THR A 37 9.54 -7.12 -7.11
C THR A 37 9.16 -6.36 -8.37
N GLY A 38 10.04 -5.46 -8.82
CA GLY A 38 9.83 -4.54 -9.95
C GLY A 38 9.58 -5.18 -11.33
N GLU A 39 9.32 -6.49 -11.39
CA GLU A 39 8.89 -7.21 -12.60
C GLU A 39 7.36 -7.32 -12.71
N PHE A 40 6.58 -7.00 -11.66
CA PHE A 40 5.13 -7.18 -11.67
C PHE A 40 4.35 -5.86 -11.56
N CYS A 41 3.36 -5.68 -12.45
CA CYS A 41 2.41 -4.55 -12.46
C CYS A 41 1.28 -4.71 -11.42
N GLU A 42 1.44 -5.54 -10.39
CA GLU A 42 0.39 -5.90 -9.44
C GLU A 42 0.76 -5.40 -8.03
N GLY A 43 -0.06 -4.51 -7.47
CA GLY A 43 0.10 -4.04 -6.08
C GLY A 43 -0.34 -5.06 -5.04
N ILE A 44 0.03 -4.81 -3.78
CA ILE A 44 -0.58 -5.50 -2.63
C ILE A 44 -1.92 -4.83 -2.35
N TYR A 45 -3.00 -5.62 -2.33
CA TYR A 45 -4.31 -5.15 -1.88
C TYR A 45 -4.65 -5.87 -0.58
N ALA A 46 -4.77 -5.13 0.51
CA ALA A 46 -5.22 -5.67 1.78
C ALA A 46 -6.57 -5.05 2.15
N ASN A 47 -7.57 -5.90 2.27
CA ASN A 47 -8.96 -5.52 2.49
C ASN A 47 -9.50 -6.20 3.75
N LEU A 48 -10.30 -5.47 4.51
CA LEU A 48 -11.01 -6.02 5.67
C LEU A 48 -12.21 -6.85 5.18
N PHE A 49 -12.43 -8.05 5.72
CA PHE A 49 -13.66 -8.80 5.47
C PHE A 49 -14.84 -8.16 6.25
N ASP A 50 -15.29 -6.99 5.82
CA ASP A 50 -16.47 -6.32 6.32
C ASP A 50 -17.36 -5.81 5.17
N ASP A 51 -18.48 -5.18 5.52
CA ASP A 51 -19.43 -4.63 4.54
C ASP A 51 -18.94 -3.30 3.91
N ASN A 52 -17.88 -2.69 4.46
CA ASN A 52 -17.36 -1.40 3.99
C ASN A 52 -16.42 -1.55 2.78
N GLU A 53 -15.81 -2.73 2.64
CA GLU A 53 -14.85 -3.06 1.59
C GLU A 53 -13.66 -2.08 1.52
N ASP A 54 -13.26 -1.49 2.66
CA ASP A 54 -12.10 -0.62 2.74
C ASP A 54 -10.81 -1.41 2.49
N TYR A 55 -9.88 -0.82 1.73
CA TYR A 55 -8.60 -1.46 1.46
C TYR A 55 -7.43 -0.49 1.40
N VAL A 56 -6.29 -0.95 1.92
CA VAL A 56 -4.99 -0.35 1.62
C VAL A 56 -4.43 -1.01 0.36
N ASN A 57 -3.92 -0.19 -0.55
CA ASN A 57 -3.24 -0.63 -1.76
C ASN A 57 -1.81 -0.07 -1.79
N ILE A 58 -0.84 -0.95 -1.97
CA ILE A 58 0.58 -0.62 -2.08
C ILE A 58 1.04 -1.00 -3.48
N LEU A 59 1.33 0.02 -4.27
CA LEU A 59 1.88 -0.09 -5.62
C LEU A 59 3.39 0.10 -5.55
N GLY A 60 4.18 -0.70 -6.26
CA GLY A 60 5.61 -0.46 -6.36
C GLY A 60 6.44 -1.72 -6.57
N GLY A 61 7.74 -1.59 -6.33
CA GLY A 61 8.74 -2.66 -6.44
C GLY A 61 9.93 -2.33 -7.35
N HIS A 62 9.87 -1.25 -8.13
CA HIS A 62 11.02 -0.77 -8.89
C HIS A 62 11.96 0.05 -8.00
N GLU A 63 13.23 -0.37 -7.89
CA GLU A 63 14.26 0.29 -7.08
C GLU A 63 13.88 0.55 -5.62
N GLY A 64 12.99 -0.26 -5.03
CA GLY A 64 12.54 -0.10 -3.65
C GLY A 64 11.65 1.13 -3.40
N LYS A 65 10.97 1.63 -4.45
CA LYS A 65 10.02 2.74 -4.38
C LYS A 65 8.59 2.23 -4.41
N TYR A 66 7.73 2.85 -3.59
CA TYR A 66 6.33 2.46 -3.42
C TYR A 66 5.43 3.68 -3.33
N VAL A 67 4.14 3.47 -3.58
CA VAL A 67 3.04 4.40 -3.33
C VAL A 67 1.97 3.67 -2.53
N CYS A 68 1.51 4.28 -1.45
CA CYS A 68 0.49 3.72 -0.57
C CYS A 68 -0.80 4.55 -0.66
N THR A 69 -1.90 3.85 -0.89
CA THR A 69 -3.25 4.44 -0.95
C THR A 69 -4.21 3.71 -0.03
N TYR A 70 -5.21 4.40 0.47
CA TYR A 70 -6.32 3.87 1.23
C TYR A 70 -7.61 4.24 0.51
N ASN A 71 -8.45 3.26 0.22
CA ASN A 71 -9.68 3.45 -0.54
C ASN A 71 -10.86 3.08 0.34
N THR A 72 -11.85 3.98 0.41
CA THR A 72 -13.14 3.71 1.06
C THR A 72 -14.19 3.52 -0.01
N LEU A 73 -14.59 2.27 -0.29
CA LEU A 73 -15.49 1.99 -1.41
C LEU A 73 -16.91 2.51 -1.14
N MET A 74 -17.38 2.45 0.11
CA MET A 74 -18.69 2.99 0.47
C MET A 74 -18.76 4.52 0.37
N GLU A 75 -17.70 5.23 0.75
CA GLU A 75 -17.67 6.70 0.71
C GLU A 75 -17.21 7.23 -0.66
N GLY A 76 -16.54 6.39 -1.45
CA GLY A 76 -15.98 6.76 -2.75
C GLY A 76 -14.73 7.62 -2.66
N SER A 77 -14.03 7.61 -1.52
CA SER A 77 -12.84 8.42 -1.29
C SER A 77 -11.56 7.61 -1.49
N LEU A 78 -10.53 8.29 -1.99
CA LEU A 78 -9.17 7.78 -2.17
C LEU A 78 -8.24 8.68 -1.37
N PHE A 79 -7.51 8.10 -0.42
CA PHE A 79 -6.49 8.80 0.34
C PHE A 79 -5.12 8.30 -0.09
N VAL A 80 -4.18 9.23 -0.29
CA VAL A 80 -2.79 8.95 -0.66
C VAL A 80 -1.89 9.35 0.49
N TYR A 81 -1.00 8.44 0.89
CA TYR A 81 -0.03 8.75 1.92
C TYR A 81 1.09 9.66 1.38
N ARG A 82 1.45 10.67 2.17
CA ARG A 82 2.56 11.59 1.88
C ARG A 82 3.50 11.61 3.09
N PRO A 83 4.71 11.02 3.05
CA PRO A 83 5.61 10.95 4.21
C PRO A 83 6.00 12.31 4.80
N GLY A 84 5.85 13.39 4.01
CA GLY A 84 6.00 14.75 4.48
C GLY A 84 7.47 15.17 4.57
N CYS A 85 7.98 15.82 3.53
CA CYS A 85 9.00 16.86 3.66
C CYS A 85 9.18 17.65 2.34
N SER A 86 8.62 18.86 2.33
CA SER A 86 9.24 20.12 1.86
C SER A 86 10.09 20.09 0.57
N THR A 87 9.43 20.27 -0.56
CA THR A 87 9.44 21.46 -1.44
C THR A 87 8.43 21.11 -2.53
N MET A 88 7.80 22.07 -3.20
CA MET A 88 7.15 21.71 -4.46
C MET A 88 8.27 21.18 -5.35
N SER A 89 8.39 19.86 -5.46
CA SER A 89 9.10 19.26 -6.58
C SER A 89 8.51 19.91 -7.83
N PRO A 90 9.33 20.24 -8.84
CA PRO A 90 8.81 20.81 -10.08
C PRO A 90 7.59 19.98 -10.51
N LYS A 91 6.50 20.63 -10.93
CA LYS A 91 5.24 19.94 -11.28
C LYS A 91 5.41 18.81 -12.31
N ASP A 92 6.56 18.78 -12.98
CA ASP A 92 6.93 17.84 -14.02
C ASP A 92 7.89 16.73 -13.55
N GLU A 93 8.40 16.78 -12.32
CA GLU A 93 9.21 15.69 -11.77
C GLU A 93 8.27 14.54 -11.40
N ARG A 94 8.47 13.39 -12.05
CA ARG A 94 7.75 12.16 -11.73
C ARG A 94 8.72 11.02 -11.55
N VAL A 95 8.43 10.19 -10.57
CA VAL A 95 9.18 8.99 -10.24
C VAL A 95 8.40 7.79 -10.75
N SER A 96 9.05 6.98 -11.59
CA SER A 96 8.52 5.69 -11.99
C SER A 96 8.58 4.73 -10.80
N ILE A 97 7.46 4.03 -10.55
CA ILE A 97 7.41 2.94 -9.56
C ILE A 97 7.26 1.56 -10.22
N ASN A 98 6.95 1.54 -11.52
CA ASN A 98 6.98 0.38 -12.42
C ASN A 98 7.12 0.87 -13.89
N GLU A 99 7.06 -0.04 -14.87
CA GLU A 99 7.26 0.28 -16.30
C GLU A 99 6.24 1.27 -16.90
N SER A 100 5.06 1.40 -16.30
CA SER A 100 3.93 2.17 -16.87
C SER A 100 3.47 3.33 -16.00
N ASP A 101 3.76 3.33 -14.69
CA ASP A 101 3.20 4.26 -13.73
C ASP A 101 4.24 5.22 -13.14
N TYR A 102 3.88 6.51 -13.16
CA TYR A 102 4.72 7.63 -12.75
C TYR A 102 3.97 8.51 -11.76
N TYR A 103 4.56 8.72 -10.59
CA TYR A 103 3.94 9.47 -9.50
C TYR A 103 4.78 10.68 -9.07
N PRO A 104 4.15 11.71 -8.49
CA PRO A 104 4.88 12.81 -7.86
C PRO A 104 5.83 12.30 -6.75
N PRO A 105 7.04 12.86 -6.60
CA PRO A 105 8.00 12.43 -5.57
C PRO A 105 7.44 12.46 -4.15
N GLU A 106 6.51 13.36 -3.84
CA GLU A 106 5.95 13.56 -2.50
C GLU A 106 5.04 12.42 -2.01
N VAL A 107 4.63 11.50 -2.88
CA VAL A 107 3.86 10.29 -2.52
C VAL A 107 4.72 9.03 -2.55
N ILE A 108 6.01 9.14 -2.92
CA ILE A 108 6.93 8.01 -2.97
C ILE A 108 7.44 7.70 -1.57
N VAL A 109 7.39 6.43 -1.21
CA VAL A 109 7.92 5.90 0.05
C VAL A 109 8.88 4.74 -0.18
N ASP A 110 9.71 4.46 0.83
CA ASP A 110 10.55 3.27 0.88
C ASP A 110 9.77 2.03 1.35
N ALA A 111 10.40 0.85 1.22
CA ALA A 111 9.81 -0.43 1.62
C ALA A 111 9.43 -0.47 3.10
N GLU A 112 10.23 0.18 3.96
CA GLU A 112 10.02 0.18 5.41
C GLU A 112 8.74 0.95 5.77
N THR A 113 8.56 2.12 5.18
CA THR A 113 7.35 2.93 5.36
C THR A 113 6.12 2.23 4.81
N ALA A 114 6.22 1.61 3.63
CA ALA A 114 5.13 0.81 3.06
C ALA A 114 4.74 -0.37 3.98
N ALA A 115 5.73 -1.09 4.52
CA ALA A 115 5.50 -2.19 5.45
C ALA A 115 4.86 -1.72 6.77
N GLN A 116 5.29 -0.57 7.30
CA GLN A 116 4.70 0.03 8.49
C GLN A 116 3.23 0.40 8.27
N LEU A 117 2.89 0.98 7.11
CA LEU A 117 1.51 1.33 6.76
C LEU A 117 0.61 0.10 6.63
N LEU A 118 1.10 -0.96 5.98
CA LEU A 118 0.38 -2.24 5.91
C LEU A 118 0.14 -2.84 7.30
N TYR A 119 1.19 -2.86 8.14
CA TYR A 119 1.10 -3.34 9.50
C TYR A 119 0.05 -2.56 10.32
N GLU A 120 0.08 -1.23 10.26
CA GLU A 120 -0.87 -0.38 11.00
C GLU A 120 -2.30 -0.54 10.49
N PHE A 121 -2.51 -0.69 9.18
CA PHE A 121 -3.85 -0.96 8.63
C PHE A 121 -4.41 -2.29 9.17
N ILE A 122 -3.64 -3.39 9.11
CA ILE A 122 -4.08 -4.68 9.65
C ILE A 122 -4.32 -4.62 11.17
N ARG A 123 -3.55 -3.79 11.89
CA ARG A 123 -3.68 -3.62 13.34
C ARG A 123 -4.92 -2.82 13.72
N GLN A 124 -5.25 -1.78 12.95
CA GLN A 124 -6.32 -0.82 13.28
C GLN A 124 -7.65 -1.19 12.61
N GLY A 125 -7.61 -1.85 11.46
CA GLY A 125 -8.77 -2.15 10.62
C GLY A 125 -9.36 -0.94 9.91
N ASN A 126 -8.65 0.19 9.91
CA ASN A 126 -9.04 1.46 9.29
C ASN A 126 -7.78 2.18 8.79
N ILE A 127 -7.97 3.37 8.19
CA ILE A 127 -6.86 4.26 7.80
C ILE A 127 -5.87 4.44 8.96
N PRO A 128 -4.56 4.18 8.77
CA PRO A 128 -3.57 4.32 9.83
C PRO A 128 -3.51 5.72 10.44
N ASP A 129 -3.91 5.84 11.71
CA ASP A 129 -3.81 7.07 12.50
C ASP A 129 -2.36 7.55 12.65
N GLY A 130 -2.15 8.87 12.69
CA GLY A 130 -0.82 9.47 12.89
C GLY A 130 0.06 9.51 11.63
N PHE A 131 -0.46 9.03 10.50
CA PHE A 131 0.16 9.14 9.19
C PHE A 131 -0.48 10.28 8.39
N ASN A 132 0.30 10.91 7.52
CA ASN A 132 -0.10 12.07 6.75
C ASN A 132 -0.80 11.66 5.44
N TRP A 133 -2.08 11.30 5.56
CA TRP A 133 -2.97 10.95 4.46
C TRP A 133 -3.65 12.19 3.86
N HIS A 134 -3.79 12.21 2.54
CA HIS A 134 -4.42 13.30 1.79
C HIS A 134 -5.45 12.71 0.84
N GLU A 135 -6.68 13.24 0.86
CA GLU A 135 -7.69 12.96 -0.16
C GLU A 135 -7.29 13.57 -1.53
#